data_AF-A0A9W3AWK9-F1
#
_entry.id   AF-A0A9W3AWK9-F1
#
_cell.length_a   1.000
_cell.length_b   1.000
_cell.length_c   1.000
_cell.angle_alpha   90.00
_cell.angle_beta   90.00
_cell.angle_gamma   90.00
#
_symmetry.space_group_name_H-M   'P 1'
#
loop_
_entity.id
_entity.type
_entity.pdbx_description
1 polymer ?
#
loop_
_entity_poly.entity_id
_entity_poly.type
_entity_poly.pdbx_seq_one_letter_code
_entity_poly.pdbx_strand_id
1 'polypeptide(L)'
;MLVFALVLCLPVLAFGQVDVNALANYEFNRFDIDQDGNIEPLEVQQYFSRFDANHDQRISRQEYQREVETHHENNPGAKDLLLRLFDALDYDNDNHIDDPDYTRLFNSADSNKNNLVSQREFVIYFHDLAGVPITRGNQQ
;
A
#
# COMPACT_ATOMS: atom_id res chain seq x y z
N MET A 1 -15.75 -13.34 2.09
CA MET A 1 -15.40 -12.27 1.13
C MET A 1 -15.42 -10.96 1.89
N LEU A 2 -14.25 -10.48 2.33
CA LEU A 2 -14.10 -9.23 3.08
C LEU A 2 -12.95 -8.44 2.45
N VAL A 3 -13.30 -7.71 1.41
CA VAL A 3 -12.61 -6.50 0.92
C VAL A 3 -13.20 -5.40 1.80
N PHE A 4 -12.48 -4.66 2.67
CA PHE A 4 -12.93 -3.33 3.16
C PHE A 4 -12.03 -2.55 4.16
N ALA A 5 -10.86 -3.01 4.63
CA ALA A 5 -10.23 -2.32 5.78
C ALA A 5 -9.29 -1.12 5.47
N LEU A 6 -8.74 -0.98 4.26
CA LEU A 6 -7.73 0.06 3.94
C LEU A 6 -8.30 1.43 3.47
N VAL A 7 -9.56 1.74 3.78
CA VAL A 7 -10.24 2.98 3.32
C VAL A 7 -10.17 4.12 4.35
N LEU A 8 -9.68 3.89 5.57
CA LEU A 8 -10.03 4.78 6.69
C LEU A 8 -9.05 5.87 7.11
N CYS A 9 -8.21 6.35 6.19
CA CYS A 9 -7.50 7.61 6.46
C CYS A 9 -6.82 8.28 5.23
N LEU A 10 -7.63 8.81 4.32
CA LEU A 10 -7.24 10.05 3.64
C LEU A 10 -8.29 11.10 3.98
N PRO A 11 -8.05 11.99 4.95
CA PRO A 11 -8.78 13.24 4.98
C PRO A 11 -8.25 14.14 3.85
N VAL A 12 -8.41 13.69 2.60
CA VAL A 12 -8.18 14.51 1.40
C VAL A 12 -9.41 14.47 0.48
N LEU A 13 -10.60 14.22 1.06
CA LEU A 13 -11.87 14.31 0.35
C LEU A 13 -12.50 15.72 0.41
N ALA A 14 -11.87 16.69 1.10
CA ALA A 14 -12.51 17.98 1.36
C ALA A 14 -11.91 19.20 0.65
N PHE A 15 -10.65 19.18 0.16
CA PHE A 15 -10.06 20.37 -0.46
C PHE A 15 -9.05 20.02 -1.56
N GLY A 16 -9.47 20.14 -2.82
CA GLY A 16 -8.58 20.14 -3.99
C GLY A 16 -8.33 18.75 -4.59
N GLN A 17 -8.96 18.52 -5.74
CA GLN A 17 -8.75 17.46 -6.73
C GLN A 17 -7.37 16.76 -6.66
N VAL A 18 -7.22 15.76 -5.78
CA VAL A 18 -6.04 14.88 -5.81
C VAL A 18 -6.14 14.05 -7.07
N ASP A 19 -5.14 14.17 -7.94
CA ASP A 19 -5.01 13.30 -9.09
C ASP A 19 -4.61 11.89 -8.62
N VAL A 20 -5.62 11.02 -8.48
CA VAL A 20 -5.46 9.63 -8.05
C VAL A 20 -4.50 8.88 -8.97
N ASN A 21 -4.43 9.23 -10.27
CA ASN A 21 -3.46 8.62 -11.18
C ASN A 21 -2.04 9.09 -10.83
N ALA A 22 -1.84 10.37 -10.55
CA ALA A 22 -0.52 10.88 -10.18
C ALA A 22 -0.02 10.25 -8.87
N LEU A 23 -0.92 10.07 -7.89
CA LEU A 23 -0.59 9.39 -6.64
C LEU A 23 -0.31 7.90 -6.86
N ALA A 24 -1.14 7.20 -7.62
CA ALA A 24 -0.93 5.79 -7.94
C ALA A 24 0.39 5.57 -8.69
N ASN A 25 0.74 6.44 -9.64
CA ASN A 25 2.02 6.38 -10.35
C ASN A 25 3.21 6.67 -9.42
N TYR A 26 3.06 7.60 -8.48
CA TYR A 26 4.08 7.88 -7.48
C TYR A 26 4.35 6.67 -6.59
N GLU A 27 3.29 6.02 -6.10
CA GLU A 27 3.43 4.81 -5.28
C GLU A 27 3.97 3.62 -6.09
N PHE A 28 3.52 3.45 -7.33
CA PHE A 28 4.04 2.42 -8.24
C PHE A 28 5.57 2.50 -8.34
N ASN A 29 6.12 3.69 -8.59
CA ASN A 29 7.57 3.91 -8.71
C ASN A 29 8.34 3.65 -7.40
N ARG A 30 7.66 3.56 -6.25
CA ARG A 30 8.29 3.21 -4.96
C ARG A 30 8.32 1.71 -4.72
N PHE A 31 7.34 1.00 -5.28
CA PHE A 31 7.28 -0.47 -5.26
C PHE A 31 8.15 -1.10 -6.35
N ASP A 32 8.24 -0.48 -7.53
CA ASP A 32 9.13 -0.87 -8.64
C ASP A 32 10.56 -0.41 -8.32
N ILE A 33 11.30 -1.26 -7.59
CA ILE A 33 12.61 -0.96 -7.01
C ILE A 33 13.68 -0.99 -8.10
N ASP A 34 13.61 -1.96 -9.00
CA ASP A 34 14.58 -2.11 -10.09
C ASP A 34 14.22 -1.29 -11.35
N GLN A 35 13.04 -0.66 -11.34
CA GLN A 35 12.54 0.26 -12.37
C GLN A 35 12.32 -0.42 -13.73
N ASP A 36 11.97 -1.71 -13.72
CA ASP A 36 11.70 -2.48 -14.93
C ASP A 36 10.28 -2.25 -15.50
N GLY A 37 9.43 -1.54 -14.75
CA GLY A 37 8.05 -1.22 -15.12
C GLY A 37 7.02 -2.26 -14.67
N ASN A 38 7.43 -3.22 -13.84
CA ASN A 38 6.59 -4.21 -13.19
C ASN A 38 6.96 -4.25 -11.70
N ILE A 39 5.99 -4.60 -10.86
CA ILE A 39 6.27 -4.95 -9.48
C ILE A 39 6.28 -6.47 -9.40
N GLU A 40 7.36 -7.04 -8.88
CA GLU A 40 7.50 -8.45 -8.54
C GLU A 40 7.17 -8.72 -7.06
N PRO A 41 6.78 -9.95 -6.68
CA PRO A 41 6.53 -10.30 -5.27
C PRO A 41 7.72 -10.00 -4.35
N LEU A 42 8.93 -10.19 -4.85
CA LEU A 42 10.16 -9.90 -4.10
C LEU A 42 10.31 -8.40 -3.83
N GLU A 43 9.90 -7.54 -4.75
CA GLU A 43 9.99 -6.09 -4.57
C GLU A 43 8.97 -5.58 -3.55
N VAL A 44 7.79 -6.19 -3.49
CA VAL A 44 6.84 -5.96 -2.38
C VAL A 44 7.51 -6.28 -1.05
N GLN A 45 8.13 -7.45 -0.93
CA GLN A 45 8.84 -7.85 0.29
C GLN A 45 10.00 -6.88 0.62
N GLN A 46 10.78 -6.45 -0.38
CA GLN A 46 11.88 -5.49 -0.19
C GLN A 46 11.41 -4.09 0.21
N TYR A 47 10.23 -3.67 -0.24
CA TYR A 47 9.63 -2.42 0.21
C TYR A 47 9.29 -2.47 1.70
N PHE A 48 8.70 -3.59 2.15
CA PHE A 48 8.31 -3.79 3.54
C PHE A 48 9.48 -4.11 4.47
N SER A 49 10.54 -4.77 3.99
CA SER A 49 11.73 -5.08 4.80
C SER A 49 12.44 -3.85 5.38
N ARG A 50 12.14 -2.65 4.86
CA ARG A 50 12.61 -1.37 5.41
C ARG A 50 12.03 -1.05 6.79
N PHE A 51 10.88 -1.64 7.13
CA PHE A 51 10.20 -1.48 8.42
C PHE A 51 10.48 -2.64 9.39
N ASP A 52 11.09 -3.72 8.91
CA ASP A 52 11.51 -4.88 9.72
C ASP A 52 12.85 -4.57 10.40
N ALA A 53 12.77 -4.03 11.61
CA ALA A 53 13.92 -3.55 12.37
C ALA A 53 14.72 -4.67 13.05
N ASN A 54 14.07 -5.79 13.38
CA ASN A 54 14.71 -6.92 14.04
C ASN A 54 15.21 -7.99 13.04
N HIS A 55 14.85 -7.86 11.75
CA HIS A 55 15.19 -8.76 10.65
C HIS A 55 14.65 -10.19 10.81
N ASP A 56 13.48 -10.36 11.43
CA ASP A 56 12.79 -11.64 11.58
C ASP A 56 11.85 -11.95 10.40
N GLN A 57 11.90 -11.13 9.34
CA GLN A 57 11.11 -11.23 8.11
C GLN A 57 9.62 -10.92 8.30
N ARG A 58 9.25 -10.36 9.46
CA ARG A 58 7.88 -9.99 9.80
C ARG A 58 7.88 -8.59 10.41
N ILE A 59 6.96 -7.73 10.01
CA ILE A 59 6.83 -6.42 10.66
C ILE A 59 5.84 -6.58 11.80
N SER A 60 6.32 -6.65 13.04
CA SER A 60 5.42 -6.67 14.18
C SER A 60 4.72 -5.33 14.36
N ARG A 61 3.54 -5.33 14.99
CA ARG A 61 2.83 -4.11 15.38
C ARG A 61 3.70 -3.15 16.20
N GLN A 62 4.63 -3.69 17.00
CA GLN A 62 5.53 -2.90 17.82
C GLN A 62 6.62 -2.19 17.00
N GLU A 63 7.19 -2.87 16.01
CA GLU A 63 8.17 -2.27 15.10
C GLU A 63 7.53 -1.18 14.25
N TYR A 64 6.37 -1.49 13.70
CA TYR A 64 5.59 -0.51 12.94
C TYR A 64 5.25 0.72 13.79
N GLN A 65 4.74 0.51 15.01
CA GLN A 65 4.42 1.62 15.92
C GLN A 65 5.68 2.44 16.27
N ARG A 66 6.83 1.81 16.48
CA ARG A 66 8.08 2.51 16.78
C ARG A 66 8.52 3.40 15.62
N GLU A 67 8.50 2.87 14.39
CA GLU A 67 8.83 3.65 13.20
C GLU A 67 7.90 4.86 13.05
N VAL A 68 6.59 4.65 13.24
CA VAL A 68 5.59 5.73 13.24
C VAL A 68 5.87 6.76 14.33
N GLU A 69 6.21 6.31 15.53
CA GLU A 69 6.51 7.19 16.66
C GLU A 69 7.76 8.03 16.44
N THR A 70 8.83 7.43 15.90
CA THR A 70 10.12 8.05 15.63
C THR A 70 10.05 9.05 14.48
N HIS A 71 9.32 8.74 13.40
CA HIS A 71 9.28 9.59 12.21
C HIS A 71 8.14 10.62 12.21
N HIS A 72 7.09 10.42 13.04
CA HIS A 72 5.91 11.28 13.08
C HIS A 72 5.59 11.83 14.48
N GLU A 73 6.61 12.02 15.32
CA GLU A 73 6.47 12.49 16.71
C GLU A 73 5.59 13.75 16.86
N ASN A 74 5.73 14.70 15.93
CA ASN A 74 5.03 15.99 15.94
C ASN A 74 3.68 16.00 15.23
N ASN A 75 3.17 14.85 14.78
CA ASN A 75 1.90 14.77 14.04
C ASN A 75 1.00 13.62 14.56
N PRO A 76 0.23 13.87 15.65
CA PRO A 76 -0.64 12.85 16.23
C PRO A 76 -1.72 12.33 15.26
N GLY A 77 -2.21 13.18 14.34
CA GLY A 77 -3.15 12.75 13.30
C GLY A 77 -2.54 11.77 12.30
N ALA A 78 -1.24 11.93 11.97
CA ALA A 78 -0.52 10.97 11.15
C ALA A 78 -0.25 9.65 11.90
N LYS A 79 -0.02 9.69 13.23
CA LYS A 79 0.18 8.48 14.02
C LYS A 79 -1.06 7.58 14.03
N ASP A 80 -2.23 8.12 14.34
CA ASP A 80 -3.48 7.35 14.36
C ASP A 80 -3.80 6.73 12.98
N LEU A 81 -3.50 7.48 11.93
CA LEU A 81 -3.65 7.06 10.55
C LEU A 81 -2.74 5.89 10.19
N LEU A 82 -1.46 5.99 10.55
CA LEU A 82 -0.47 4.94 10.27
C LEU A 82 -0.75 3.68 11.10
N LEU A 83 -1.13 3.82 12.38
CA LEU A 83 -1.51 2.65 13.19
C LEU A 83 -2.73 1.91 12.63
N ARG A 84 -3.70 2.63 12.06
CA ARG A 84 -4.82 2.00 11.34
C ARG A 84 -4.40 1.37 10.00
N LEU A 85 -3.33 1.88 9.39
CA LEU A 85 -2.76 1.30 8.17
C LEU A 85 -2.19 -0.09 8.47
N PHE A 86 -1.55 -0.26 9.63
CA PHE A 86 -1.10 -1.58 10.09
C PHE A 86 -2.24 -2.59 10.15
N ASP A 87 -3.31 -2.26 10.90
CA ASP A 87 -4.46 -3.16 11.11
C ASP A 87 -5.16 -3.56 9.81
N ALA A 88 -4.93 -2.79 8.74
CA ALA A 88 -5.55 -3.00 7.45
C ALA A 88 -4.64 -3.73 6.45
N LEU A 89 -3.33 -3.74 6.70
CA LEU A 89 -2.35 -4.57 6.00
C LEU A 89 -2.26 -5.98 6.61
N ASP A 90 -2.43 -6.11 7.93
CA ASP A 90 -2.53 -7.38 8.67
C ASP A 90 -3.85 -8.09 8.32
N TYR A 91 -3.87 -8.82 7.21
CA TYR A 91 -5.07 -9.41 6.64
C TYR A 91 -5.53 -10.63 7.43
N ASP A 92 -4.59 -11.44 7.92
CA ASP A 92 -4.90 -12.65 8.68
C ASP A 92 -5.04 -12.39 10.20
N ASN A 93 -4.81 -11.15 10.64
CA ASN A 93 -4.96 -10.65 12.00
C ASN A 93 -4.01 -11.35 12.98
N ASP A 94 -2.81 -11.71 12.52
CA ASP A 94 -1.78 -12.36 13.35
C ASP A 94 -0.89 -11.34 14.11
N ASN A 95 -1.15 -10.03 13.95
CA ASN A 95 -0.38 -8.90 14.48
C ASN A 95 1.02 -8.74 13.89
N HIS A 96 1.26 -9.35 12.73
CA HIS A 96 2.45 -9.15 11.93
C HIS A 96 2.02 -8.81 10.51
N ILE A 97 2.86 -8.07 9.80
CA ILE A 97 2.76 -7.98 8.35
C ILE A 97 3.85 -8.88 7.80
N ASP A 98 3.46 -9.94 7.09
CA ASP A 98 4.39 -10.94 6.57
C ASP A 98 3.98 -11.52 5.20
N ASP A 99 4.64 -12.60 4.77
CA ASP A 99 4.47 -13.21 3.44
C ASP A 99 3.00 -13.42 3.01
N PRO A 100 2.12 -14.01 3.86
CA PRO A 100 0.68 -14.05 3.64
C PRO A 100 0.04 -12.72 3.22
N ASP A 101 0.39 -11.62 3.90
CA ASP A 101 -0.17 -10.30 3.64
C ASP A 101 0.38 -9.70 2.35
N TYR A 102 1.70 -9.80 2.14
CA TYR A 102 2.35 -9.35 0.90
C TYR A 102 1.77 -10.07 -0.31
N THR A 103 1.62 -11.38 -0.20
CA THR A 103 1.04 -12.24 -1.24
C THR A 103 -0.41 -11.84 -1.52
N ARG A 104 -1.19 -11.50 -0.49
CA ARG A 104 -2.57 -11.08 -0.67
C ARG A 104 -2.67 -9.73 -1.38
N LEU A 105 -1.83 -8.77 -1.00
CA LEU A 105 -1.75 -7.45 -1.63
C LEU A 105 -1.36 -7.59 -3.10
N PHE A 106 -0.30 -8.34 -3.38
CA PHE A 106 0.19 -8.62 -4.73
C PHE A 106 -0.89 -9.25 -5.60
N ASN A 107 -1.51 -10.35 -5.13
CA ASN A 107 -2.55 -11.05 -5.88
C ASN A 107 -3.82 -10.22 -6.11
N SER A 108 -4.05 -9.20 -5.28
CA SER A 108 -5.19 -8.28 -5.47
C SER A 108 -4.89 -7.25 -6.55
N ALA A 109 -3.61 -6.90 -6.75
CA ALA A 109 -3.17 -6.01 -7.81
C ALA A 109 -2.93 -6.75 -9.14
N ASP A 110 -2.36 -7.96 -9.12
CA ASP A 110 -2.11 -8.82 -10.29
C ASP A 110 -3.42 -9.39 -10.86
N SER A 111 -4.12 -8.54 -11.61
CA SER A 111 -5.43 -8.83 -12.16
C SER A 111 -5.37 -9.89 -13.25
N ASN A 112 -4.29 -9.92 -14.04
CA ASN A 112 -4.13 -10.84 -15.14
C ASN A 112 -3.49 -12.19 -14.74
N LYS A 113 -2.93 -12.28 -13.53
CA LYS A 113 -2.31 -13.47 -12.92
C LYS A 113 -1.06 -13.94 -13.64
N ASN A 114 -0.24 -13.02 -14.14
CA ASN A 114 1.06 -13.32 -14.75
C ASN A 114 2.22 -13.28 -13.75
N ASN A 115 1.94 -13.10 -12.46
CA ASN A 115 2.93 -12.89 -11.40
C ASN A 115 3.74 -11.59 -11.56
N LEU A 116 3.18 -10.60 -12.25
CA LEU A 116 3.75 -9.26 -12.40
C LEU A 116 2.64 -8.23 -12.24
N VAL A 117 2.84 -7.20 -11.42
CA VAL A 117 1.88 -6.09 -11.35
C VAL A 117 2.39 -4.97 -12.24
N SER A 118 1.77 -4.78 -13.40
CA SER A 118 2.07 -3.65 -14.27
C SER A 118 1.58 -2.33 -13.67
N GLN A 119 2.14 -1.21 -14.10
CA GLN A 119 1.67 0.13 -13.71
C GLN A 119 0.15 0.29 -13.88
N ARG A 120 -0.40 -0.25 -14.98
CA ARG A 120 -1.83 -0.19 -15.25
C ARG A 120 -2.66 -0.96 -14.21
N GLU A 121 -2.22 -2.15 -13.85
CA GLU A 121 -2.88 -2.99 -12.85
C GLU A 121 -2.82 -2.35 -11.47
N PHE A 122 -1.66 -1.80 -11.11
CA PHE A 122 -1.50 -1.03 -9.89
C PHE A 122 -2.44 0.17 -9.84
N VAL A 123 -2.54 0.96 -10.90
CA VAL A 123 -3.45 2.13 -10.97
C VAL A 123 -4.91 1.71 -10.83
N ILE A 124 -5.33 0.60 -11.48
CA ILE A 124 -6.70 0.08 -11.35
C ILE A 124 -6.97 -0.33 -9.91
N TYR A 125 -6.07 -1.12 -9.32
CA TYR A 125 -6.16 -1.54 -7.93
C TYR A 125 -6.24 -0.34 -6.97
N PHE A 126 -5.42 0.69 -7.21
CA PHE A 126 -5.38 1.90 -6.40
C PHE A 126 -6.68 2.72 -6.51
N HIS A 127 -7.28 2.78 -7.70
CA HIS A 127 -8.60 3.41 -7.90
C HIS A 127 -9.72 2.65 -7.18
N ASP A 128 -9.73 1.32 -7.29
CA ASP A 128 -10.69 0.47 -6.60
C ASP A 128 -10.56 0.61 -5.08
N LEU A 129 -9.33 0.70 -4.58
CA LEU A 129 -9.04 0.97 -3.17
C LEU A 129 -9.51 2.37 -2.72
N ALA A 130 -9.27 3.39 -3.54
CA ALA A 130 -9.69 4.77 -3.26
C ALA A 130 -11.20 5.00 -3.42
N GLY A 131 -11.95 4.04 -3.98
CA GLY A 131 -13.37 4.18 -4.30
C GLY A 131 -13.64 5.26 -5.36
N VAL A 132 -12.63 5.62 -6.16
CA VAL A 132 -12.73 6.64 -7.21
C VAL A 132 -12.81 5.93 -8.55
N PRO A 133 -13.87 6.16 -9.37
CA PRO A 133 -13.94 5.56 -10.69
C PRO A 133 -12.78 6.05 -11.57
N ILE A 134 -12.20 5.15 -12.35
CA ILE A 134 -11.17 5.52 -13.34
C ILE A 134 -11.84 6.41 -14.38
N THR A 135 -11.66 7.72 -14.25
CA THR A 135 -12.01 8.66 -15.32
C THR A 135 -11.04 8.39 -16.45
N ARG A 136 -11.50 7.70 -17.50
CA ARG A 136 -10.79 7.65 -18.78
C ARG A 136 -10.74 9.08 -19.31
N GLY A 137 -9.73 9.84 -18.91
CA GLY A 137 -9.39 11.11 -19.52
C GLY A 137 -9.26 10.89 -21.01
N ASN A 138 -10.02 11.64 -21.79
CA ASN A 138 -10.21 11.47 -23.21
C ASN A 138 -8.89 11.25 -23.96
N GLN A 139 -8.73 10.08 -24.57
CA GLN A 139 -7.86 9.94 -25.73
C GLN A 139 -8.56 10.68 -26.89
N GLN A 140 -8.13 11.91 -27.15
CA GLN A 140 -8.26 12.57 -28.45
C GLN A 140 -6.90 13.11 -28.85
#